data_AF-A0A2E7UQY8-F1
#
_entry.id   AF-A0A2E7UQY8-F1
#
_cell.length_a   1.000
_cell.length_b   1.000
_cell.length_c   1.000
_cell.angle_alpha   90.00
_cell.angle_beta   90.00
_cell.angle_gamma   90.00
#
_symmetry.space_group_name_H-M   'P 1'
#
loop_
_entity.id
_entity.type
_entity.pdbx_description
1 polymer ?
#
loop_
_entity_poly.entity_id
_entity_poly.type
_entity_poly.pdbx_seq_one_letter_code
_entity_poly.pdbx_strand_id
1 'polypeptide(L)'
;MRASLVLIGLTVPAGCAPKPVPEHLRVAPSPTAVVDIHRPQSLTAAIGQLVDIDPLVRRPDPRSTEWWKVASDTEPIQAWLSAQSPLGIRPAALDALEVAWPGTVAVPLARGGRLAKLETTLPTAPPSEAGDRSLVVWMGSLTVSPTPGPSDVRPPLDWLAPERGPARQGLVHIAERSVMLGWLSGPNIPLQPVADAMVEGRYDRLRDRPEGTLILQRAAGSSHPEKRQEALDALQLATTLAWTRAAADGVVEQQKAQALARSIAREIAHPSDSDPLPSLLSRAREGFSADASSPASTGLALVTIAAERLVGTCPDAPCADLGRIATLRQAEVWDPEVIPYARLWRLIAAKDALDQVTASVENKRPIYALPLIADLMVGENGERVPLSLLLQRSLSPEAVLTITRGLDAPDGTQPAEAVAALEQHIETLCTRMPTAQPSGGPVPLSAICPVVP
;
A
#
# COMPACT_ATOMS: atom_id res chain seq x y z
N MET A 1 -40.50 -43.78 63.30
CA MET A 1 -39.46 -42.73 63.49
C MET A 1 -38.59 -42.69 62.24
N ARG A 2 -38.53 -41.51 61.61
CA ARG A 2 -37.52 -40.92 60.69
C ARG A 2 -36.38 -41.87 60.23
N ALA A 3 -36.06 -42.00 58.95
CA ALA A 3 -35.73 -40.90 58.04
C ALA A 3 -36.05 -41.20 56.56
N SER A 4 -36.56 -40.16 55.89
CA SER A 4 -36.78 -40.07 54.45
C SER A 4 -35.44 -39.96 53.70
N LEU A 5 -35.23 -40.80 52.70
CA LEU A 5 -34.21 -40.62 51.68
C LEU A 5 -34.90 -40.10 50.42
N VAL A 6 -34.70 -38.82 50.11
CA VAL A 6 -35.17 -38.18 48.87
C VAL A 6 -34.11 -38.47 47.79
N LEU A 7 -34.43 -39.37 46.86
CA LEU A 7 -33.69 -39.47 45.60
C LEU A 7 -34.16 -38.36 44.67
N ILE A 8 -33.33 -37.32 44.50
CA ILE A 8 -33.47 -36.34 43.43
C ILE A 8 -32.96 -37.02 42.16
N GLY A 9 -33.87 -37.44 41.29
CA GLY A 9 -33.54 -37.85 39.93
C GLY A 9 -33.09 -36.63 39.14
N LEU A 10 -31.79 -36.55 38.83
CA LEU A 10 -31.25 -35.63 37.84
C LEU A 10 -31.81 -35.98 36.46
N THR A 11 -32.78 -35.20 35.99
CA THR A 11 -33.13 -35.11 34.58
C THR A 11 -32.01 -34.36 33.86
N VAL A 12 -31.20 -35.06 33.08
CA VAL A 12 -30.25 -34.46 32.12
C VAL A 12 -31.07 -33.79 31.01
N PRO A 13 -30.99 -32.47 30.81
CA PRO A 13 -31.62 -31.85 29.65
C PRO A 13 -30.94 -32.36 28.39
N ALA A 14 -31.74 -32.91 27.47
CA ALA A 14 -31.31 -33.30 26.14
C ALA A 14 -30.66 -32.08 25.46
N GLY A 15 -29.33 -32.09 25.38
CA GLY A 15 -28.55 -31.05 24.73
C GLY A 15 -28.94 -30.92 23.26
N CYS A 16 -29.03 -29.68 22.79
CA CYS A 16 -29.14 -29.34 21.38
C CYS A 16 -27.97 -30.00 20.63
N ALA A 17 -28.26 -31.09 19.90
CA ALA A 17 -27.31 -31.62 18.94
C ALA A 17 -27.05 -30.51 17.89
N PRO A 18 -25.78 -30.17 17.59
CA PRO A 18 -25.48 -29.19 16.56
C PRO A 18 -26.07 -29.68 15.23
N LYS A 19 -26.84 -28.80 14.57
CA LYS A 19 -27.40 -29.08 13.24
C LYS A 19 -26.26 -29.50 12.31
N PRO A 20 -26.39 -30.60 11.54
CA PRO A 20 -25.36 -31.02 10.60
C PRO A 20 -25.12 -29.90 9.59
N VAL A 21 -23.85 -29.52 9.40
CA VAL A 21 -23.46 -28.52 8.41
C VAL A 21 -23.78 -29.07 7.01
N PRO A 22 -24.60 -28.35 6.20
CA PRO A 22 -24.90 -28.71 4.83
C PRO A 22 -23.63 -28.96 4.03
N GLU A 23 -23.65 -29.93 3.12
CA GLU A 23 -22.47 -30.43 2.43
C GLU A 23 -21.74 -29.35 1.61
N HIS A 24 -22.48 -28.40 1.03
CA HIS A 24 -21.95 -27.23 0.32
C HIS A 24 -21.31 -26.15 1.23
N LEU A 25 -21.47 -26.26 2.55
CA LEU A 25 -20.82 -25.41 3.56
C LEU A 25 -19.70 -26.15 4.31
N ARG A 26 -19.42 -27.41 3.95
CA ARG A 26 -18.29 -28.16 4.51
C ARG A 26 -17.02 -27.70 3.82
N VAL A 27 -16.24 -26.87 4.53
CA VAL A 27 -14.84 -26.65 4.18
C VAL A 27 -14.12 -27.98 4.39
N ALA A 28 -13.45 -28.49 3.36
CA ALA A 28 -12.61 -29.68 3.50
C ALA A 28 -11.63 -29.43 4.66
N PRO A 29 -11.51 -30.36 5.63
CA PRO A 29 -10.50 -30.19 6.68
C PRO A 29 -9.15 -30.07 6.00
N SER A 30 -8.41 -29.00 6.30
CA SER A 30 -7.02 -28.86 5.84
C SER A 30 -6.29 -30.16 6.21
N PRO A 31 -5.51 -30.76 5.28
CA PRO A 31 -4.77 -31.96 5.58
C PRO A 31 -3.96 -31.69 6.85
N THR A 32 -4.28 -32.40 7.93
CA THR A 32 -3.57 -32.30 9.19
C THR A 32 -2.27 -33.07 9.02
N ALA A 33 -1.36 -32.50 8.24
CA ALA A 33 0.04 -32.89 8.34
C ALA A 33 0.43 -32.52 9.77
N VAL A 34 0.69 -33.54 10.60
CA VAL A 34 1.49 -33.33 11.80
C VAL A 34 2.87 -32.94 11.27
N VAL A 35 3.07 -31.65 11.05
CA VAL A 35 4.39 -31.12 10.68
C VAL A 35 5.22 -31.28 11.93
N ASP A 36 6.22 -32.16 11.86
CA ASP A 36 7.23 -32.25 12.90
C ASP A 36 7.99 -30.91 12.87
N ILE A 37 7.64 -29.99 13.76
CA ILE A 37 8.13 -28.60 13.71
C ILE A 37 9.58 -28.61 14.21
N HIS A 38 10.53 -28.72 13.30
CA HIS A 38 11.95 -28.59 13.57
C HIS A 38 12.39 -27.13 13.52
N ARG A 39 13.53 -26.79 14.15
CA ARG A 39 14.09 -25.44 14.02
C ARG A 39 14.42 -25.14 12.55
N PRO A 40 14.07 -23.95 12.04
CA PRO A 40 14.35 -23.62 10.65
C PRO A 40 15.86 -23.52 10.44
N GLN A 41 16.34 -24.02 9.30
CA GLN A 41 17.75 -23.96 8.89
C GLN A 41 18.00 -22.91 7.80
N SER A 42 16.95 -22.26 7.30
CA SER A 42 17.02 -21.20 6.28
C SER A 42 15.91 -20.17 6.49
N LEU A 43 16.07 -18.98 5.90
CA LEU A 43 15.05 -17.95 5.90
C LEU A 43 13.73 -18.44 5.26
N THR A 44 13.79 -19.20 4.17
CA THR A 44 12.60 -19.81 3.53
C THR A 44 11.85 -20.73 4.49
N ALA A 45 12.57 -21.60 5.22
CA ALA A 45 11.95 -22.48 6.22
C ALA A 45 11.38 -21.68 7.40
N ALA A 46 12.07 -20.61 7.83
CA ALA A 46 11.58 -19.74 8.89
C ALA A 46 10.30 -19.01 8.48
N ILE A 47 10.25 -18.46 7.27
CA ILE A 47 9.04 -17.83 6.72
C ILE A 47 7.91 -18.86 6.58
N GLY A 48 8.20 -20.07 6.12
CA GLY A 48 7.19 -21.15 6.08
C GLY A 48 6.58 -21.45 7.45
N GLN A 49 7.36 -21.44 8.52
CA GLN A 49 6.84 -21.62 9.88
C GLN A 49 6.06 -20.40 10.40
N LEU A 50 6.47 -19.18 10.05
CA LEU A 50 5.78 -17.95 10.47
C LEU A 50 4.43 -17.79 9.75
N VAL A 51 4.43 -18.06 8.45
CA VAL A 51 3.24 -17.99 7.61
C VAL A 51 2.29 -19.13 7.98
N ASP A 52 2.79 -20.37 8.04
CA ASP A 52 2.02 -21.60 8.24
C ASP A 52 0.79 -21.64 7.29
N ILE A 53 -0.38 -21.23 7.79
CA ILE A 53 -1.63 -21.17 7.03
C ILE A 53 -2.15 -19.75 6.76
N ASP A 54 -1.48 -18.70 7.25
CA ASP A 54 -1.90 -17.30 7.14
C ASP A 54 -0.87 -16.46 6.35
N PRO A 55 -1.08 -16.25 5.04
CA PRO A 55 -0.16 -15.47 4.20
C PRO A 55 -0.03 -14.00 4.63
N LEU A 56 -0.91 -13.52 5.50
CA LEU A 56 -0.89 -12.16 6.03
C LEU A 56 -0.18 -12.04 7.38
N VAL A 57 0.37 -13.15 7.91
CA VAL A 57 1.16 -13.20 9.14
C VAL A 57 0.56 -12.37 10.27
N ARG A 58 -0.76 -12.49 10.49
CA ARG A 58 -1.49 -11.69 11.48
C ARG A 58 -1.02 -11.99 12.90
N ARG A 59 -0.91 -13.29 13.21
CA ARG A 59 -0.56 -13.80 14.54
C ARG A 59 0.35 -15.03 14.45
N PRO A 60 1.52 -14.91 13.80
CA PRO A 60 2.52 -15.98 13.77
C PRO A 60 2.86 -16.45 15.20
N ASP A 61 3.07 -17.75 15.38
CA ASP A 61 3.44 -18.36 16.66
C ASP A 61 4.78 -17.78 17.16
N PRO A 62 4.80 -17.03 18.28
CA PRO A 62 6.02 -16.43 18.78
C PRO A 62 6.89 -17.49 19.46
N ARG A 63 7.69 -18.21 18.66
CA ARG A 63 8.78 -19.04 19.19
C ARG A 63 9.88 -18.14 19.78
N SER A 64 10.68 -18.69 20.71
CA SER A 64 11.76 -17.94 21.37
C SER A 64 12.81 -17.43 20.38
N THR A 65 13.54 -16.37 20.71
CA THR A 65 14.61 -15.85 19.83
C THR A 65 15.65 -16.92 19.48
N GLU A 66 16.00 -17.79 20.43
CA GLU A 66 16.91 -18.93 20.22
C GLU A 66 16.40 -19.97 19.21
N TRP A 67 15.08 -20.02 18.97
CA TRP A 67 14.50 -20.85 17.93
C TRP A 67 14.93 -20.40 16.54
N TRP A 68 14.91 -19.09 16.30
CA TRP A 68 15.11 -18.48 14.99
C TRP A 68 16.59 -18.29 14.65
N LYS A 69 17.45 -18.09 15.66
CA LYS A 69 18.91 -17.90 15.50
C LYS A 69 19.65 -18.99 14.73
N VAL A 70 19.04 -20.16 14.57
CA VAL A 70 19.65 -21.31 13.90
C VAL A 70 19.72 -21.14 12.38
N ALA A 71 18.84 -20.32 11.79
CA ALA A 71 18.84 -20.02 10.36
C ALA A 71 19.56 -18.71 10.06
N SER A 72 20.29 -18.68 8.93
CA SER A 72 20.87 -17.45 8.39
C SER A 72 19.79 -16.44 8.00
N ASP A 73 20.13 -15.16 8.02
CA ASP A 73 19.29 -14.04 7.56
C ASP A 73 17.96 -13.90 8.33
N THR A 74 17.94 -14.36 9.58
CA THR A 74 16.76 -14.28 10.48
C THR A 74 16.84 -13.14 11.49
N GLU A 75 17.87 -12.31 11.45
CA GLU A 75 18.00 -11.10 12.27
C GLU A 75 16.75 -10.20 12.18
N PRO A 76 16.10 -10.00 11.01
CA PRO A 76 14.86 -9.24 10.94
C PRO A 76 13.69 -9.88 11.72
N ILE A 77 13.62 -11.22 11.76
CA ILE A 77 12.60 -11.95 12.55
C ILE A 77 12.86 -11.76 14.05
N GLN A 78 14.12 -11.79 14.47
CA GLN A 78 14.51 -11.55 15.86
C GLN A 78 14.20 -10.10 16.30
N ALA A 79 14.43 -9.13 15.42
CA ALA A 79 14.06 -7.74 15.66
C ALA A 79 12.55 -7.58 15.81
N TRP A 80 11.76 -8.25 14.96
CA TRP A 80 10.30 -8.26 15.07
C TRP A 80 9.80 -8.86 16.39
N LEU A 81 10.37 -9.99 16.83
CA LEU A 81 10.06 -10.58 18.13
C LEU A 81 10.37 -9.63 19.28
N SER A 82 11.48 -8.90 19.19
CA SER A 82 11.89 -7.92 20.21
C SER A 82 10.93 -6.71 20.26
N ALA A 83 10.31 -6.37 19.13
CA ALA A 83 9.30 -5.32 19.05
C ALA A 83 7.95 -5.75 19.66
N GLN A 84 7.70 -7.05 19.80
CA GLN A 84 6.54 -7.59 20.52
C GLN A 84 6.75 -7.48 22.04
N SER A 85 6.28 -6.37 22.62
CA SER A 85 6.34 -6.16 24.07
C SER A 85 5.43 -7.13 24.84
N PRO A 86 5.79 -7.53 26.08
CA PRO A 86 4.86 -8.24 26.98
C PRO A 86 3.56 -7.48 27.25
N LEU A 87 3.58 -6.15 27.13
CA LEU A 87 2.40 -5.29 27.26
C LEU A 87 1.55 -5.22 25.97
N GLY A 88 1.94 -5.97 24.94
CA GLY A 88 1.32 -6.00 23.63
C GLY A 88 2.05 -5.14 22.59
N ILE A 89 1.73 -5.39 21.33
CA ILE A 89 2.24 -4.66 20.17
C ILE A 89 1.81 -3.19 20.24
N ARG A 90 2.78 -2.28 20.11
CA ARG A 90 2.56 -0.83 20.01
C ARG A 90 2.81 -0.38 18.57
N PRO A 91 1.98 0.51 17.97
CA PRO A 91 2.19 1.01 16.61
C PRO A 91 3.63 1.47 16.41
N ALA A 92 4.11 2.42 17.24
CA ALA A 92 5.45 3.00 17.14
C ALA A 92 6.61 2.00 17.07
N ALA A 93 6.49 0.85 17.75
CA ALA A 93 7.53 -0.18 17.71
C ALA A 93 7.58 -0.89 16.35
N LEU A 94 6.42 -1.10 15.71
CA LEU A 94 6.33 -1.67 14.37
C LEU A 94 6.84 -0.71 13.30
N ASP A 95 6.65 0.58 13.49
CA ASP A 95 7.16 1.58 12.55
C ASP A 95 8.68 1.69 12.62
N ALA A 96 9.24 1.71 13.84
CA ALA A 96 10.69 1.66 14.03
C ALA A 96 11.30 0.40 13.41
N LEU A 97 10.58 -0.71 13.43
CA LEU A 97 10.99 -1.96 12.80
C LEU A 97 11.05 -1.85 11.27
N GLU A 98 10.04 -1.25 10.63
CA GLU A 98 10.05 -1.04 9.16
C GLU A 98 11.17 -0.10 8.71
N VAL A 99 11.46 0.94 9.49
CA VAL A 99 12.55 1.88 9.20
C VAL A 99 13.93 1.22 9.38
N ALA A 100 14.10 0.39 10.40
CA ALA A 100 15.37 -0.26 10.69
C ALA A 100 15.69 -1.44 9.77
N TRP A 101 14.66 -2.08 9.19
CA TRP A 101 14.80 -3.30 8.39
C TRP A 101 14.07 -3.23 7.05
N PRO A 102 14.33 -2.20 6.22
CA PRO A 102 13.65 -2.01 4.94
C PRO A 102 13.98 -3.17 3.99
N GLY A 103 12.98 -3.60 3.21
CA GLY A 103 13.16 -4.64 2.19
C GLY A 103 13.39 -6.06 2.74
N THR A 104 13.08 -6.30 4.01
CA THR A 104 13.23 -7.61 4.67
C THR A 104 11.91 -8.15 5.17
N VAL A 105 11.90 -9.41 5.64
CA VAL A 105 10.73 -10.06 6.26
C VAL A 105 10.17 -9.32 7.50
N ALA A 106 10.95 -8.43 8.13
CA ALA A 106 10.44 -7.61 9.23
C ALA A 106 9.27 -6.70 8.80
N VAL A 107 9.26 -6.23 7.54
CA VAL A 107 8.21 -5.35 7.00
C VAL A 107 6.84 -6.03 6.95
N PRO A 108 6.65 -7.19 6.27
CA PRO A 108 5.36 -7.87 6.26
C PRO A 108 4.93 -8.33 7.65
N LEU A 109 5.87 -8.74 8.52
CA LEU A 109 5.56 -9.09 9.92
C LEU A 109 5.06 -7.89 10.74
N ALA A 110 5.64 -6.71 10.54
CA ALA A 110 5.18 -5.47 11.16
C ALA A 110 3.75 -5.14 10.73
N ARG A 111 3.50 -5.17 9.42
CA ARG A 111 2.21 -4.84 8.82
C ARG A 111 1.13 -5.87 9.16
N GLY A 112 1.47 -7.15 9.21
CA GLY A 112 0.59 -8.23 9.67
C GLY A 112 0.16 -8.03 11.13
N GLY A 113 1.09 -7.63 12.00
CA GLY A 113 0.78 -7.26 13.38
C GLY A 113 -0.19 -6.07 13.49
N ARG A 114 -0.03 -5.04 12.64
CA ARG A 114 -0.99 -3.93 12.56
C ARG A 114 -2.37 -4.38 12.08
N LEU A 115 -2.42 -5.18 11.02
CA LEU A 115 -3.66 -5.75 10.49
C LEU A 115 -4.40 -6.55 11.56
N ALA A 116 -3.70 -7.40 12.31
CA ALA A 116 -4.29 -8.19 13.37
C ALA A 116 -4.91 -7.31 14.46
N LYS A 117 -4.25 -6.20 14.83
CA LYS A 117 -4.77 -5.24 15.79
C LYS A 117 -5.98 -4.49 15.25
N LEU A 118 -5.93 -4.06 13.99
CA LEU A 118 -7.04 -3.42 13.31
C LEU A 118 -8.28 -4.34 13.29
N GLU A 119 -8.12 -5.60 12.86
CA GLU A 119 -9.20 -6.59 12.81
C GLU A 119 -9.80 -6.89 14.19
N THR A 120 -9.00 -6.88 15.26
CA THR A 120 -9.53 -7.03 16.63
C THR A 120 -10.25 -5.79 17.14
N THR A 121 -9.82 -4.59 16.71
CA THR A 121 -10.37 -3.31 17.21
C THR A 121 -11.63 -2.93 16.45
N LEU A 122 -11.71 -3.24 15.16
CA LEU A 122 -12.77 -2.86 14.24
C LEU A 122 -14.20 -3.20 14.73
N PRO A 123 -14.50 -4.42 15.22
CA PRO A 123 -15.86 -4.77 15.65
C PRO A 123 -16.28 -4.07 16.95
N THR A 124 -15.31 -3.68 17.78
CA THR A 124 -15.55 -3.09 19.11
C THR A 124 -15.47 -1.56 19.12
N ALA A 125 -14.89 -0.96 18.07
CA ALA A 125 -14.72 0.49 18.00
C ALA A 125 -16.09 1.19 17.82
N PRO A 126 -16.48 2.11 18.71
CA PRO A 126 -17.76 2.81 18.60
C PRO A 126 -17.82 3.59 17.27
N PRO A 127 -18.99 3.72 16.60
CA PRO A 127 -19.17 4.53 15.38
C PRO A 127 -19.11 6.04 15.70
N SER A 128 -17.97 6.49 16.21
CA SER A 128 -17.68 7.86 16.62
C SER A 128 -16.29 8.26 16.20
N GLU A 129 -15.99 9.56 16.25
CA GLU A 129 -14.67 10.10 15.94
C GLU A 129 -13.54 9.44 16.76
N ALA A 130 -13.76 9.24 18.07
CA ALA A 130 -12.80 8.57 18.93
C ALA A 130 -12.56 7.11 18.50
N GLY A 131 -13.62 6.41 18.09
CA GLY A 131 -13.53 5.06 17.53
C GLY A 131 -12.75 5.05 16.22
N ASP A 132 -13.02 5.97 15.31
CA ASP A 132 -12.30 6.06 14.03
C ASP A 132 -10.80 6.37 14.23
N ARG A 133 -10.46 7.33 15.10
CA ARG A 133 -9.06 7.63 15.46
C ARG A 133 -8.33 6.39 16.00
N SER A 134 -9.01 5.60 16.83
CA SER A 134 -8.45 4.34 17.38
C SER A 134 -8.20 3.27 16.33
N LEU A 135 -8.90 3.33 15.17
CA LEU A 135 -8.66 2.43 14.03
C LEU A 135 -7.52 2.95 13.15
N VAL A 136 -7.52 4.25 12.84
CA VAL A 136 -6.54 4.89 11.94
C VAL A 136 -5.10 4.73 12.43
N VAL A 137 -4.87 4.69 13.75
CA VAL A 137 -3.52 4.52 14.32
C VAL A 137 -2.83 3.23 13.83
N TRP A 138 -3.61 2.21 13.44
CA TRP A 138 -3.10 0.94 12.95
C TRP A 138 -2.80 0.94 11.45
N MET A 139 -3.04 2.02 10.72
CA MET A 139 -2.66 2.11 9.31
C MET A 139 -1.14 2.22 9.08
N GLY A 140 -0.38 2.69 10.08
CA GLY A 140 1.08 2.82 10.01
C GLY A 140 1.60 4.08 9.29
N SER A 141 0.77 4.79 8.51
CA SER A 141 1.14 6.02 7.80
C SER A 141 0.84 7.31 8.56
N LEU A 142 0.10 7.22 9.67
CA LEU A 142 -0.45 8.37 10.37
C LEU A 142 -0.05 8.41 11.85
N THR A 143 0.29 9.61 12.34
CA THR A 143 0.31 9.89 13.79
C THR A 143 -1.06 10.39 14.22
N VAL A 144 -1.61 9.83 15.30
CA VAL A 144 -2.99 10.10 15.71
C VAL A 144 -2.99 10.64 17.14
N SER A 145 -3.43 11.89 17.30
CA SER A 145 -3.73 12.45 18.61
C SER A 145 -5.05 11.86 19.15
N PRO A 146 -5.08 11.43 20.42
CA PRO A 146 -6.27 10.81 21.01
C PRO A 146 -7.44 11.78 21.14
N THR A 147 -7.16 13.07 21.32
CA THR A 147 -8.15 14.15 21.37
C THR A 147 -8.14 14.94 20.07
N PRO A 148 -9.31 15.31 19.52
CA PRO A 148 -9.39 16.22 18.39
C PRO A 148 -8.75 17.57 18.71
N GLY A 149 -7.97 18.10 17.78
CA GLY A 149 -7.49 19.47 17.82
C GLY A 149 -8.56 20.47 17.41
N PRO A 150 -8.41 21.76 17.74
CA PRO A 150 -9.38 22.81 17.36
C PRO A 150 -9.49 23.00 15.84
N SER A 151 -8.50 22.54 15.06
CA SER A 151 -8.47 22.57 13.59
C SER A 151 -9.00 21.30 12.94
N ASP A 152 -9.33 20.26 13.71
CA ASP A 152 -9.89 19.00 13.22
C ASP A 152 -11.39 19.19 12.93
N VAL A 153 -11.73 19.52 11.68
CA VAL A 153 -13.09 19.93 11.28
C VAL A 153 -13.80 18.89 10.39
N ARG A 154 -13.20 17.70 10.23
CA ARG A 154 -13.72 16.58 9.44
C ARG A 154 -13.64 15.26 10.22
N PRO A 155 -14.56 14.32 9.94
CA PRO A 155 -14.45 12.94 10.41
C PRO A 155 -13.11 12.28 9.99
N PRO A 156 -12.52 11.44 10.86
CA PRO A 156 -11.19 10.86 10.64
C PRO A 156 -11.00 10.01 9.39
N LEU A 157 -12.08 9.45 8.83
CA LEU A 157 -12.04 8.51 7.70
C LEU A 157 -12.56 9.12 6.39
N ASP A 158 -13.00 10.39 6.40
CA ASP A 158 -13.60 11.03 5.23
C ASP A 158 -12.66 11.13 4.02
N TRP A 159 -11.35 11.07 4.26
CA TRP A 159 -10.34 11.11 3.19
C TRP A 159 -10.18 9.77 2.45
N LEU A 160 -10.63 8.65 3.03
CA LEU A 160 -10.48 7.29 2.45
C LEU A 160 -11.57 6.91 1.46
N ALA A 161 -12.79 7.37 1.70
CA ALA A 161 -13.94 7.01 0.90
C ALA A 161 -14.98 8.14 0.92
N PRO A 162 -14.68 9.30 0.32
CA PRO A 162 -15.60 10.44 0.34
C PRO A 162 -16.96 10.15 -0.33
N GLU A 163 -17.05 9.10 -1.19
CA GLU A 163 -18.26 8.84 -1.99
C GLU A 163 -18.76 7.37 -2.03
N ARG A 164 -18.13 6.40 -1.35
CA ARG A 164 -18.56 4.97 -1.45
C ARG A 164 -18.38 4.14 -0.17
N GLY A 165 -19.48 3.54 0.31
CA GLY A 165 -19.49 2.42 1.27
C GLY A 165 -18.98 2.72 2.69
N PRO A 166 -18.99 1.73 3.60
CA PRO A 166 -18.50 1.90 4.97
C PRO A 166 -16.96 2.02 4.98
N ALA A 167 -16.44 3.25 5.06
CA ALA A 167 -15.00 3.58 5.05
C ALA A 167 -14.13 2.71 5.98
N ARG A 168 -14.72 2.27 7.11
CA ARG A 168 -14.10 1.35 8.08
C ARG A 168 -13.73 -0.02 7.49
N GLN A 169 -14.52 -0.57 6.59
CA GLN A 169 -14.18 -1.84 5.91
C GLN A 169 -13.00 -1.64 4.96
N GLY A 170 -12.91 -0.47 4.32
CA GLY A 170 -11.78 -0.10 3.47
C GLY A 170 -10.42 -0.14 4.19
N LEU A 171 -10.40 0.13 5.51
CA LEU A 171 -9.18 0.04 6.32
C LEU A 171 -8.54 -1.35 6.29
N VAL A 172 -9.36 -2.41 6.38
CA VAL A 172 -8.86 -3.79 6.32
C VAL A 172 -8.28 -4.06 4.94
N HIS A 173 -8.95 -3.61 3.88
CA HIS A 173 -8.47 -3.79 2.52
C HIS A 173 -7.11 -3.12 2.27
N ILE A 174 -6.92 -1.91 2.81
CA ILE A 174 -5.65 -1.18 2.75
C ILE A 174 -4.57 -1.87 3.60
N ALA A 175 -4.92 -2.32 4.80
CA ALA A 175 -3.97 -3.00 5.68
C ALA A 175 -3.50 -4.33 5.07
N GLU A 176 -4.39 -5.13 4.47
CA GLU A 176 -4.03 -6.34 3.73
C GLU A 176 -3.11 -6.05 2.56
N ARG A 177 -3.42 -5.04 1.73
CA ARG A 177 -2.54 -4.58 0.65
C ARG A 177 -1.16 -4.23 1.18
N SER A 178 -1.11 -3.50 2.29
CA SER A 178 0.14 -3.12 2.95
C SER A 178 0.99 -4.34 3.32
N VAL A 179 0.40 -5.40 3.89
CA VAL A 179 1.14 -6.64 4.17
C VAL A 179 1.71 -7.27 2.90
N MET A 180 0.91 -7.35 1.83
CA MET A 180 1.31 -7.93 0.55
C MET A 180 2.45 -7.14 -0.11
N LEU A 181 2.37 -5.81 -0.09
CA LEU A 181 3.47 -4.93 -0.49
C LEU A 181 4.69 -5.09 0.41
N GLY A 182 4.52 -5.49 1.67
CA GLY A 182 5.60 -5.83 2.59
C GLY A 182 6.36 -7.07 2.13
N TRP A 183 5.65 -8.11 1.67
CA TRP A 183 6.30 -9.29 1.06
C TRP A 183 7.08 -8.92 -0.21
N LEU A 184 6.60 -7.94 -0.96
CA LEU A 184 7.24 -7.40 -2.17
C LEU A 184 8.23 -6.24 -1.87
N SER A 185 8.67 -6.09 -0.60
CA SER A 185 9.55 -4.98 -0.20
C SER A 185 11.00 -5.12 -0.62
N GLY A 186 11.44 -6.32 -0.98
CA GLY A 186 12.79 -6.54 -1.49
C GLY A 186 12.90 -7.81 -2.33
N PRO A 187 13.87 -7.87 -3.25
CA PRO A 187 14.03 -8.99 -4.19
C PRO A 187 14.44 -10.31 -3.53
N ASN A 188 15.03 -10.22 -2.33
CA ASN A 188 15.63 -11.36 -1.60
C ASN A 188 14.67 -12.05 -0.62
N ILE A 189 13.44 -11.54 -0.45
CA ILE A 189 12.44 -12.17 0.41
C ILE A 189 11.93 -13.44 -0.30
N PRO A 190 12.07 -14.65 0.29
CA PRO A 190 11.61 -15.87 -0.36
C PRO A 190 10.08 -15.95 -0.28
N LEU A 191 9.43 -15.84 -1.44
CA LEU A 191 7.96 -15.75 -1.55
C LEU A 191 7.27 -17.11 -1.62
N GLN A 192 7.99 -18.22 -1.88
CA GLN A 192 7.37 -19.54 -2.02
C GLN A 192 6.45 -19.93 -0.85
N PRO A 193 6.87 -19.80 0.42
CA PRO A 193 6.00 -20.21 1.52
C PRO A 193 4.76 -19.32 1.67
N VAL A 194 4.85 -18.06 1.24
CA VAL A 194 3.73 -17.11 1.23
C VAL A 194 2.71 -17.50 0.15
N ALA A 195 3.20 -17.87 -1.04
CA ALA A 195 2.37 -18.36 -2.13
C ALA A 195 1.68 -19.68 -1.78
N ASP A 196 2.39 -20.62 -1.16
CA ASP A 196 1.85 -21.91 -0.72
C ASP A 196 0.70 -21.74 0.29
N ALA A 197 0.79 -20.74 1.17
CA ALA A 197 -0.25 -20.44 2.15
C ALA A 197 -1.47 -19.73 1.55
N MET A 198 -1.37 -19.14 0.35
CA MET A 198 -2.51 -18.56 -0.38
C MET A 198 -3.35 -19.65 -1.05
N VAL A 199 -3.92 -20.55 -0.25
CA VAL A 199 -4.74 -21.67 -0.73
C VAL A 199 -5.99 -21.18 -1.48
N GLU A 200 -6.23 -21.75 -2.66
CA GLU A 200 -7.43 -21.51 -3.49
C GLU A 200 -8.72 -21.85 -2.72
N GLY A 201 -9.78 -21.09 -2.94
CA GLY A 201 -11.05 -21.16 -2.19
C GLY A 201 -11.02 -20.50 -0.82
N ARG A 202 -9.84 -20.40 -0.17
CA ARG A 202 -9.68 -19.77 1.14
C ARG A 202 -9.21 -18.32 1.03
N TYR A 203 -8.28 -18.05 0.12
CA TYR A 203 -7.63 -16.76 -0.03
C TYR A 203 -7.81 -16.15 -1.43
N ASP A 204 -8.86 -16.52 -2.17
CA ASP A 204 -9.13 -16.02 -3.53
C ASP A 204 -9.06 -14.50 -3.63
N ARG A 205 -9.70 -13.78 -2.70
CA ARG A 205 -9.61 -12.31 -2.66
C ARG A 205 -8.18 -11.79 -2.55
N LEU A 206 -7.26 -12.47 -1.86
CA LEU A 206 -5.85 -12.07 -1.82
C LEU A 206 -5.12 -12.47 -3.10
N ARG A 207 -5.42 -13.65 -3.65
CA ARG A 207 -4.84 -14.16 -4.91
C ARG A 207 -5.19 -13.27 -6.10
N ASP A 208 -6.43 -12.78 -6.16
CA ASP A 208 -6.97 -11.95 -7.23
C ASP A 208 -6.48 -10.49 -7.17
N ARG A 209 -5.88 -10.06 -6.06
CA ARG A 209 -5.26 -8.73 -5.97
C ARG A 209 -3.98 -8.66 -6.81
N PRO A 210 -3.62 -7.48 -7.33
CA PRO A 210 -2.37 -7.30 -8.07
C PRO A 210 -1.12 -7.82 -7.34
N GLU A 211 -0.99 -7.50 -6.05
CA GLU A 211 0.17 -7.91 -5.26
C GLU A 211 0.17 -9.42 -5.03
N GLY A 212 -1.01 -10.03 -4.82
CA GLY A 212 -1.12 -11.48 -4.66
C GLY A 212 -0.82 -12.24 -5.94
N THR A 213 -1.35 -11.78 -7.07
CA THR A 213 -1.00 -12.31 -8.39
C THR A 213 0.51 -12.21 -8.61
N LEU A 214 1.13 -11.07 -8.30
CA LEU A 214 2.57 -10.88 -8.45
C LEU A 214 3.39 -11.83 -7.55
N ILE A 215 2.98 -12.01 -6.28
CA ILE A 215 3.61 -12.97 -5.36
C ILE A 215 3.51 -14.41 -5.91
N LEU A 216 2.32 -14.82 -6.36
CA LEU A 216 2.08 -16.16 -6.90
C LEU A 216 2.91 -16.43 -8.16
N GLN A 217 2.93 -15.50 -9.11
CA GLN A 217 3.68 -15.64 -10.36
C GLN A 217 5.20 -15.65 -10.12
N ARG A 218 5.68 -14.81 -9.19
CA ARG A 218 7.09 -14.79 -8.81
C ARG A 218 7.52 -16.09 -8.12
N ALA A 219 6.71 -16.59 -7.18
CA ALA A 219 6.96 -17.86 -6.50
C ALA A 219 6.97 -19.04 -7.49
N ALA A 220 6.05 -19.03 -8.46
CA ALA A 220 6.00 -20.03 -9.53
C ALA A 220 7.18 -19.96 -10.52
N GLY A 221 8.00 -18.90 -10.47
CA GLY A 221 9.10 -18.69 -11.41
C GLY A 221 8.62 -18.35 -12.83
N SER A 222 7.44 -17.73 -12.97
CA SER A 222 6.86 -17.39 -14.28
C SER A 222 7.78 -16.44 -15.07
N SER A 223 8.14 -16.84 -16.30
CA SER A 223 8.99 -16.07 -17.19
C SER A 223 8.38 -16.02 -18.58
N HIS A 224 8.11 -14.80 -19.03
CA HIS A 224 7.48 -14.47 -20.30
C HIS A 224 8.11 -13.18 -20.87
N PRO A 225 9.36 -13.23 -21.36
CA PRO A 225 10.07 -12.04 -21.84
C PRO A 225 9.34 -11.30 -22.97
N GLU A 226 8.57 -12.01 -23.79
CA GLU A 226 7.70 -11.42 -24.80
C GLU A 226 6.60 -10.53 -24.20
N LYS A 227 6.02 -10.96 -23.06
CA LYS A 227 5.03 -10.18 -22.32
C LYS A 227 5.64 -8.99 -21.61
N ARG A 228 6.90 -9.11 -21.16
CA ARG A 228 7.66 -7.98 -20.63
C ARG A 228 7.82 -6.87 -21.67
N GLN A 229 8.13 -7.20 -22.93
CA GLN A 229 8.28 -6.17 -23.96
C GLN A 229 6.96 -5.47 -24.28
N GLU A 230 5.87 -6.23 -24.46
CA GLU A 230 4.52 -5.66 -24.64
C GLU A 230 4.15 -4.73 -23.45
N ALA A 231 4.50 -5.13 -22.22
CA ALA A 231 4.26 -4.35 -21.01
C ALA A 231 5.10 -3.06 -20.93
N LEU A 232 6.36 -3.11 -21.37
CA LEU A 232 7.22 -1.93 -21.46
C LEU A 232 6.64 -0.90 -22.40
N ASP A 233 6.22 -1.31 -23.60
CA ASP A 233 5.62 -0.41 -24.58
C ASP A 233 4.34 0.24 -24.02
N ALA A 234 3.49 -0.55 -23.36
CA ALA A 234 2.28 -0.05 -22.71
C ALA A 234 2.58 0.93 -21.55
N LEU A 235 3.55 0.62 -20.69
CA LEU A 235 3.96 1.50 -19.58
C LEU A 235 4.58 2.80 -20.10
N GLN A 236 5.36 2.74 -21.18
CA GLN A 236 5.97 3.91 -21.79
C GLN A 236 4.91 4.86 -22.37
N LEU A 237 3.91 4.33 -23.07
CA LEU A 237 2.77 5.12 -23.55
C LEU A 237 1.95 5.70 -22.39
N ALA A 238 1.67 4.91 -21.36
CA ALA A 238 0.97 5.37 -20.16
C ALA A 238 1.71 6.51 -19.46
N THR A 239 3.02 6.34 -19.25
CA THR A 239 3.88 7.32 -18.59
C THR A 239 3.98 8.60 -19.41
N THR A 240 4.12 8.48 -20.73
CA THR A 240 4.16 9.64 -21.64
C THR A 240 2.85 10.43 -21.60
N LEU A 241 1.71 9.74 -21.63
CA LEU A 241 0.40 10.39 -21.55
C LEU A 241 0.18 11.07 -20.19
N ALA A 242 0.48 10.38 -19.09
CA ALA A 242 0.35 10.91 -17.74
C ALA A 242 1.25 12.13 -17.53
N TRP A 243 2.52 12.05 -17.96
CA TRP A 243 3.46 13.16 -17.94
C TRP A 243 2.95 14.37 -18.74
N THR A 244 2.48 14.13 -19.97
CA THR A 244 1.96 15.20 -20.83
C THR A 244 0.76 15.91 -20.20
N ARG A 245 -0.08 15.18 -19.45
CA ARG A 245 -1.20 15.75 -18.71
C ARG A 245 -0.74 16.56 -17.49
N ALA A 246 0.21 16.04 -16.71
CA ALA A 246 0.76 16.73 -15.55
C ALA A 246 1.48 18.04 -15.94
N ALA A 247 2.08 18.08 -17.13
CA ALA A 247 2.71 19.27 -17.68
C ALA A 247 1.74 20.28 -18.33
N ALA A 248 0.45 19.96 -18.41
CA ALA A 248 -0.52 20.73 -19.20
C ALA A 248 -1.21 21.84 -18.39
N ASP A 249 -0.45 22.89 -18.04
CA ASP A 249 -0.95 24.02 -17.23
C ASP A 249 -1.90 24.95 -18.02
N GLY A 250 -1.69 25.07 -19.33
CA GLY A 250 -2.47 25.95 -20.22
C GLY A 250 -3.51 25.23 -21.07
N VAL A 251 -4.50 25.97 -21.57
CA VAL A 251 -5.57 25.42 -22.43
C VAL A 251 -5.00 24.76 -23.69
N VAL A 252 -3.95 25.34 -24.28
CA VAL A 252 -3.32 24.82 -25.50
C VAL A 252 -2.62 23.49 -25.20
N GLU A 253 -1.93 23.40 -24.08
CA GLU A 253 -1.23 22.21 -23.61
C GLU A 253 -2.23 21.09 -23.26
N GLN A 254 -3.36 21.44 -22.63
CA GLN A 254 -4.44 20.49 -22.34
C GLN A 254 -5.05 19.93 -23.63
N GLN A 255 -5.24 20.76 -24.65
CA GLN A 255 -5.69 20.30 -25.97
C GLN A 255 -4.69 19.33 -26.62
N LYS A 256 -3.38 19.59 -26.49
CA LYS A 256 -2.33 18.67 -26.95
C LYS A 256 -2.38 17.34 -26.18
N ALA A 257 -2.54 17.38 -24.86
CA ALA A 257 -2.67 16.18 -24.03
C ALA A 257 -3.91 15.34 -24.42
N GLN A 258 -5.04 15.99 -24.69
CA GLN A 258 -6.26 15.33 -25.17
C GLN A 258 -6.11 14.77 -26.60
N ALA A 259 -5.37 15.46 -27.47
CA ALA A 259 -5.08 14.97 -28.82
C ALA A 259 -4.16 13.74 -28.77
N LEU A 260 -3.15 13.74 -27.90
CA LEU A 260 -2.29 12.59 -27.64
C LEU A 260 -3.11 11.41 -27.11
N ALA A 261 -3.98 11.62 -26.12
CA ALA A 261 -4.87 10.58 -25.60
C ALA A 261 -5.71 9.94 -26.71
N ARG A 262 -6.32 10.76 -27.59
CA ARG A 262 -7.11 10.28 -28.74
C ARG A 262 -6.25 9.57 -29.79
N SER A 263 -5.00 9.98 -29.98
CA SER A 263 -4.06 9.30 -30.88
C SER A 263 -3.73 7.91 -30.37
N ILE A 264 -3.33 7.82 -29.10
CA ILE A 264 -3.01 6.54 -28.45
C ILE A 264 -4.23 5.63 -28.44
N ALA A 265 -5.41 6.14 -28.06
CA ALA A 265 -6.64 5.35 -28.06
C ALA A 265 -6.93 4.70 -29.43
N ARG A 266 -6.71 5.42 -30.54
CA ARG A 266 -6.84 4.87 -31.90
C ARG A 266 -5.79 3.79 -32.19
N GLU A 267 -4.54 4.03 -31.80
CA GLU A 267 -3.43 3.08 -32.00
C GLU A 267 -3.68 1.75 -31.28
N ILE A 268 -4.18 1.81 -30.05
CA ILE A 268 -4.45 0.63 -29.22
C ILE A 268 -5.87 0.06 -29.37
N ALA A 269 -6.61 0.48 -30.41
CA ALA A 269 -8.00 0.11 -30.69
C ALA A 269 -8.94 0.24 -29.49
N HIS A 270 -8.72 1.26 -28.65
CA HIS A 270 -9.54 1.60 -27.49
C HIS A 270 -10.67 2.56 -27.90
N PRO A 271 -11.84 2.55 -27.24
CA PRO A 271 -12.92 3.47 -27.57
C PRO A 271 -12.44 4.93 -27.54
N SER A 272 -12.81 5.70 -28.56
CA SER A 272 -12.29 7.07 -28.76
C SER A 272 -12.66 8.06 -27.65
N ASP A 273 -13.73 7.74 -26.93
CA ASP A 273 -14.34 8.61 -25.91
C ASP A 273 -13.94 8.19 -24.48
N SER A 274 -13.14 7.14 -24.32
CA SER A 274 -12.62 6.69 -23.03
C SER A 274 -11.13 7.02 -22.85
N ASP A 275 -10.74 7.28 -21.62
CA ASP A 275 -9.33 7.50 -21.28
C ASP A 275 -8.54 6.20 -21.49
N PRO A 276 -7.52 6.16 -22.38
CA PRO A 276 -6.72 4.96 -22.60
C PRO A 276 -5.76 4.65 -21.43
N LEU A 277 -5.48 5.62 -20.55
CA LEU A 277 -4.46 5.49 -19.51
C LEU A 277 -4.70 4.27 -18.57
N PRO A 278 -5.90 4.04 -18.03
CA PRO A 278 -6.18 2.85 -17.21
C PRO A 278 -5.95 1.53 -17.96
N SER A 279 -6.30 1.48 -19.25
CA SER A 279 -6.13 0.26 -20.05
C SER A 279 -4.66 -0.04 -20.33
N LEU A 280 -3.85 0.99 -20.57
CA LEU A 280 -2.41 0.83 -20.75
C LEU A 280 -1.73 0.33 -19.47
N LEU A 281 -2.10 0.90 -18.33
CA LEU A 281 -1.59 0.46 -17.03
C LEU A 281 -2.00 -0.98 -16.71
N SER A 282 -3.26 -1.37 -16.94
CA SER A 282 -3.69 -2.77 -16.72
C SER A 282 -2.92 -3.76 -17.59
N ARG A 283 -2.71 -3.43 -18.87
CA ARG A 283 -1.90 -4.27 -19.79
C ARG A 283 -0.45 -4.39 -19.33
N ALA A 284 0.16 -3.28 -18.92
CA ALA A 284 1.52 -3.27 -18.40
C ALA A 284 1.63 -4.14 -17.13
N ARG A 285 0.70 -3.99 -16.17
CA ARG A 285 0.66 -4.76 -14.93
C ARG A 285 0.55 -6.26 -15.21
N GLU A 286 -0.36 -6.65 -16.11
CA GLU A 286 -0.56 -8.05 -16.49
C GLU A 286 0.68 -8.64 -17.16
N GLY A 287 1.28 -7.94 -18.12
CA GLY A 287 2.47 -8.42 -18.82
C GLY A 287 3.71 -8.51 -17.93
N PHE A 288 3.92 -7.54 -17.02
CA PHE A 288 5.01 -7.62 -16.03
C PHE A 288 4.78 -8.73 -14.99
N SER A 289 3.53 -8.97 -14.59
CA SER A 289 3.19 -10.06 -13.68
C SER A 289 3.39 -11.44 -14.31
N ALA A 290 3.20 -11.56 -15.63
CA ALA A 290 3.51 -12.79 -16.36
C ALA A 290 5.02 -13.10 -16.34
N ASP A 291 5.89 -12.09 -16.33
CA ASP A 291 7.36 -12.24 -16.25
C ASP A 291 7.92 -12.01 -14.83
N ALA A 292 7.13 -12.29 -13.78
CA ALA A 292 7.46 -11.94 -12.39
C ALA A 292 8.73 -12.63 -11.81
N SER A 293 9.29 -13.64 -12.47
CA SER A 293 10.61 -14.18 -12.08
C SER A 293 11.74 -13.15 -12.26
N SER A 294 11.62 -12.26 -13.24
CA SER A 294 12.55 -11.15 -13.47
C SER A 294 12.40 -10.08 -12.38
N PRO A 295 13.50 -9.67 -11.70
CA PRO A 295 13.46 -8.55 -10.76
C PRO A 295 12.97 -7.25 -11.40
N ALA A 296 13.42 -6.95 -12.63
CA ALA A 296 12.99 -5.77 -13.37
C ALA A 296 11.47 -5.77 -13.61
N SER A 297 10.92 -6.91 -14.07
CA SER A 297 9.48 -7.04 -14.30
C SER A 297 8.69 -6.93 -13.00
N THR A 298 9.18 -7.48 -11.89
CA THR A 298 8.54 -7.32 -10.58
C THR A 298 8.51 -5.86 -10.13
N GLY A 299 9.63 -5.14 -10.25
CA GLY A 299 9.68 -3.71 -9.93
C GLY A 299 8.77 -2.87 -10.83
N LEU A 300 8.74 -3.13 -12.13
CA LEU A 300 7.84 -2.42 -13.07
C LEU A 300 6.36 -2.76 -12.86
N ALA A 301 6.04 -3.98 -12.42
CA ALA A 301 4.70 -4.33 -11.96
C ALA A 301 4.29 -3.49 -10.75
N LEU A 302 5.16 -3.32 -9.74
CA LEU A 302 4.92 -2.45 -8.58
C LEU A 302 4.72 -0.99 -8.99
N VAL A 303 5.51 -0.47 -9.94
CA VAL A 303 5.31 0.87 -10.50
C VAL A 303 3.92 1.00 -11.11
N THR A 304 3.52 0.00 -11.90
CA THR A 304 2.24 0.03 -12.60
C THR A 304 1.06 -0.08 -11.63
N ILE A 305 1.16 -0.92 -10.60
CA ILE A 305 0.16 -1.02 -9.52
C ILE A 305 0.00 0.33 -8.81
N ALA A 306 1.11 0.98 -8.44
CA ALA A 306 1.04 2.30 -7.80
C ALA A 306 0.43 3.36 -8.74
N ALA A 307 0.79 3.34 -10.03
CA ALA A 307 0.25 4.23 -11.04
C ALA A 307 -1.27 4.06 -11.23
N GLU A 308 -1.78 2.83 -11.33
CA GLU A 308 -3.24 2.55 -11.38
C GLU A 308 -3.97 3.16 -10.17
N ARG A 309 -3.34 3.09 -9.00
CA ARG A 309 -3.89 3.62 -7.76
C ARG A 309 -3.84 5.16 -7.70
N LEU A 310 -2.82 5.78 -8.30
CA LEU A 310 -2.72 7.24 -8.44
C LEU A 310 -3.83 7.78 -9.36
N VAL A 311 -4.09 7.10 -10.49
CA VAL A 311 -5.13 7.51 -11.46
C VAL A 311 -6.55 7.05 -11.07
N GLY A 312 -6.69 6.35 -9.94
CA GLY A 312 -7.99 5.96 -9.38
C GLY A 312 -8.64 4.73 -10.04
N THR A 313 -7.87 3.88 -10.73
CA THR A 313 -8.38 2.69 -11.44
C THR A 313 -7.85 1.38 -10.89
N CYS A 314 -7.57 1.33 -9.60
CA CYS A 314 -7.12 0.12 -8.95
C CYS A 314 -8.18 -1.00 -9.02
N PRO A 315 -7.77 -2.26 -9.25
CA PRO A 315 -8.70 -3.40 -9.27
C PRO A 315 -9.22 -3.77 -7.87
N ASP A 316 -8.52 -3.39 -6.80
CA ASP A 316 -8.91 -3.64 -5.41
C ASP A 316 -9.27 -2.34 -4.67
N ALA A 317 -10.55 -1.96 -4.63
CA ALA A 317 -10.97 -0.75 -3.92
C ALA A 317 -10.76 -0.85 -2.38
N PRO A 318 -10.47 0.27 -1.70
CA PRO A 318 -10.31 1.63 -2.22
C PRO A 318 -8.93 1.88 -2.85
N CYS A 319 -8.90 2.75 -3.87
CA CYS A 319 -7.63 3.18 -4.50
C CYS A 319 -6.90 4.22 -3.66
N ALA A 320 -7.65 5.05 -2.92
CA ALA A 320 -7.11 6.02 -1.99
C ALA A 320 -6.41 5.31 -0.82
N ASP A 321 -5.11 5.58 -0.67
CA ASP A 321 -4.34 5.39 0.56
C ASP A 321 -3.11 6.33 0.53
N LEU A 322 -2.25 6.24 1.54
CA LEU A 322 -1.02 7.02 1.68
C LEU A 322 0.25 6.18 1.43
N GLY A 323 0.14 5.13 0.62
CA GLY A 323 1.21 4.19 0.34
C GLY A 323 1.62 4.11 -1.13
N ARG A 324 1.06 4.95 -2.02
CA ARG A 324 1.32 4.86 -3.47
C ARG A 324 2.72 5.33 -3.78
N ILE A 325 3.14 6.46 -3.22
CA ILE A 325 4.49 7.01 -3.40
C ILE A 325 5.53 6.10 -2.73
N ALA A 326 5.22 5.56 -1.56
CA ALA A 326 6.07 4.57 -0.89
C ALA A 326 6.29 3.32 -1.77
N THR A 327 5.25 2.85 -2.46
CA THR A 327 5.33 1.71 -3.40
C THR A 327 6.25 2.03 -4.59
N LEU A 328 6.14 3.22 -5.16
CA LEU A 328 7.04 3.66 -6.25
C LEU A 328 8.50 3.69 -5.81
N ARG A 329 8.78 4.28 -4.65
CA ARG A 329 10.14 4.31 -4.09
C ARG A 329 10.66 2.90 -3.79
N GLN A 330 9.82 2.04 -3.23
CA GLN A 330 10.15 0.64 -2.96
C GLN A 330 10.49 -0.12 -4.25
N ALA A 331 9.82 0.18 -5.36
CA ALA A 331 10.09 -0.47 -6.65
C ALA A 331 11.53 -0.24 -7.14
N GLU A 332 12.19 0.88 -6.78
CA GLU A 332 13.56 1.20 -7.21
C GLU A 332 14.61 0.20 -6.73
N VAL A 333 14.35 -0.55 -5.65
CA VAL A 333 15.32 -1.53 -5.10
C VAL A 333 15.37 -2.84 -5.88
N TRP A 334 14.42 -3.04 -6.80
CA TRP A 334 14.27 -4.30 -7.53
C TRP A 334 15.24 -4.43 -8.69
N ASP A 335 15.43 -3.37 -9.48
CA ASP A 335 16.32 -3.34 -10.63
C ASP A 335 16.60 -1.90 -11.10
N PRO A 336 17.83 -1.56 -11.56
CA PRO A 336 18.13 -0.25 -12.12
C PRO A 336 17.21 0.21 -13.26
N GLU A 337 16.68 -0.70 -14.08
CA GLU A 337 15.74 -0.38 -15.17
C GLU A 337 14.39 0.18 -14.68
N VAL A 338 14.04 -0.08 -13.42
CA VAL A 338 12.78 0.37 -12.80
C VAL A 338 12.84 1.86 -12.42
N ILE A 339 14.04 2.34 -12.08
CA ILE A 339 14.29 3.68 -11.50
C ILE A 339 13.70 4.81 -12.36
N PRO A 340 13.90 4.88 -13.69
CA PRO A 340 13.35 5.96 -14.50
C PRO A 340 11.82 6.05 -14.42
N TYR A 341 11.12 4.91 -14.47
CA TYR A 341 9.66 4.87 -14.39
C TYR A 341 9.14 5.21 -13.00
N ALA A 342 9.75 4.65 -11.96
CA ALA A 342 9.38 4.94 -10.58
C ALA A 342 9.50 6.44 -10.26
N ARG A 343 10.62 7.06 -10.66
CA ARG A 343 10.85 8.51 -10.43
C ARG A 343 9.95 9.40 -11.27
N LEU A 344 9.67 9.04 -12.52
CA LEU A 344 8.72 9.78 -13.35
C LEU A 344 7.31 9.78 -12.74
N TRP A 345 6.82 8.64 -12.27
CA TRP A 345 5.50 8.56 -11.64
C TRP A 345 5.44 9.30 -10.30
N ARG A 346 6.53 9.31 -9.53
CA ARG A 346 6.64 10.16 -8.33
C ARG A 346 6.58 11.64 -8.67
N LEU A 347 7.28 12.06 -9.73
CA LEU A 347 7.27 13.44 -10.21
C LEU A 347 5.90 13.86 -10.76
N ILE A 348 5.22 12.98 -11.50
CA ILE A 348 3.82 13.17 -11.95
C ILE A 348 2.93 13.40 -10.73
N ALA A 349 3.01 12.54 -9.72
CA ALA A 349 2.18 12.67 -8.53
C ALA A 349 2.50 13.94 -7.70
N ALA A 350 3.77 14.35 -7.63
CA ALA A 350 4.17 15.59 -6.98
C ALA A 350 3.61 16.82 -7.73
N LYS A 351 3.65 16.81 -9.07
CA LYS A 351 3.05 17.85 -9.91
C LYS A 351 1.53 17.90 -9.76
N ASP A 352 0.86 16.75 -9.76
CA ASP A 352 -0.58 16.66 -9.50
C ASP A 352 -0.92 17.23 -8.10
N ALA A 353 -0.11 16.93 -7.08
CA ALA A 353 -0.30 17.50 -5.74
C ALA A 353 -0.11 19.02 -5.74
N LEU A 354 0.91 19.55 -6.42
CA LEU A 354 1.12 20.99 -6.59
C LEU A 354 -0.08 21.66 -7.26
N ASP A 355 -0.56 21.13 -8.39
CA ASP A 355 -1.68 21.70 -9.13
C ASP A 355 -2.96 21.71 -8.28
N GLN A 356 -3.22 20.63 -7.57
CA GLN A 356 -4.36 20.54 -6.66
C GLN A 356 -4.24 21.53 -5.51
N VAL A 357 -3.06 21.74 -4.94
CA VAL A 357 -2.82 22.75 -3.90
C VAL A 357 -3.04 24.15 -4.44
N THR A 358 -2.43 24.50 -5.57
CA THR A 358 -2.52 25.82 -6.18
C THR A 358 -3.96 26.16 -6.52
N ALA A 359 -4.65 25.27 -7.25
CA ALA A 359 -6.07 25.44 -7.56
C ALA A 359 -6.94 25.53 -6.29
N SER A 360 -6.57 24.81 -5.24
CA SER A 360 -7.29 24.84 -3.97
C SER A 360 -7.09 26.12 -3.17
N VAL A 361 -5.90 26.73 -3.22
CA VAL A 361 -5.62 28.03 -2.62
C VAL A 361 -6.44 29.11 -3.31
N GLU A 362 -6.47 29.10 -4.64
CA GLU A 362 -7.25 30.04 -5.44
C GLU A 362 -8.76 29.88 -5.21
N ASN A 363 -9.26 28.64 -5.23
CA ASN A 363 -10.68 28.33 -5.11
C ASN A 363 -11.16 28.14 -3.65
N LYS A 364 -10.28 28.30 -2.66
CA LYS A 364 -10.52 28.09 -1.22
C LYS A 364 -11.08 26.69 -0.88
N ARG A 365 -10.57 25.63 -1.51
CA ARG A 365 -11.02 24.22 -1.33
C ARG A 365 -9.90 23.15 -1.28
N PRO A 366 -8.90 23.23 -0.37
CA PRO A 366 -7.75 22.29 -0.30
C PRO A 366 -8.06 20.87 0.17
N ILE A 367 -9.34 20.55 0.39
CA ILE A 367 -9.80 19.26 0.88
C ILE A 367 -9.38 18.07 0.00
N TYR A 368 -9.20 18.30 -1.30
CA TYR A 368 -8.78 17.27 -2.26
C TYR A 368 -7.26 17.15 -2.40
N ALA A 369 -6.52 18.19 -2.04
CA ALA A 369 -5.06 18.23 -2.17
C ALA A 369 -4.35 17.56 -0.99
N LEU A 370 -4.86 17.72 0.24
CA LEU A 370 -4.20 17.24 1.46
C LEU A 370 -3.90 15.73 1.47
N PRO A 371 -4.78 14.83 0.99
CA PRO A 371 -4.44 13.41 0.88
C PRO A 371 -3.28 13.12 -0.10
N LEU A 372 -3.14 13.89 -1.18
CA LEU A 372 -2.05 13.73 -2.15
C LEU A 372 -0.72 14.18 -1.54
N ILE A 373 -0.71 15.32 -0.85
CA ILE A 373 0.48 15.82 -0.15
C ILE A 373 0.90 14.86 0.97
N ALA A 374 -0.07 14.33 1.73
CA ALA A 374 0.19 13.35 2.77
C ALA A 374 0.82 12.07 2.22
N ASP A 375 0.35 11.56 1.08
CA ASP A 375 0.93 10.39 0.40
C ASP A 375 2.36 10.68 -0.08
N LEU A 376 2.60 11.88 -0.62
CA LEU A 376 3.95 12.35 -0.98
C LEU A 376 4.89 12.35 0.23
N MET A 377 4.51 13.02 1.32
CA MET A 377 5.32 13.09 2.54
C MET A 377 5.63 11.70 3.11
N VAL A 378 4.62 10.81 3.18
CA VAL A 378 4.80 9.44 3.68
C VAL A 378 5.76 8.64 2.80
N GLY A 379 5.61 8.72 1.47
CA GLY A 379 6.45 7.93 0.55
C GLY A 379 7.89 8.45 0.41
N GLU A 380 8.07 9.76 0.41
CA GLU A 380 9.36 10.41 0.17
C GLU A 380 10.28 10.35 1.40
N ASN A 381 9.72 10.57 2.58
CA ASN A 381 10.52 10.68 3.80
C ASN A 381 10.41 9.44 4.69
N GLY A 382 9.46 8.54 4.42
CA GLY A 382 9.18 7.39 5.28
C GLY A 382 8.63 7.79 6.64
N GLU A 383 8.26 9.07 6.79
CA GLU A 383 7.74 9.64 8.02
C GLU A 383 6.22 9.54 8.05
N ARG A 384 5.67 9.50 9.26
CA ARG A 384 4.22 9.55 9.45
C ARG A 384 3.75 10.99 9.49
N VAL A 385 2.64 11.23 8.82
CA VAL A 385 2.00 12.54 8.85
C VAL A 385 0.94 12.59 9.95
N PRO A 386 0.73 13.75 10.60
CA PRO A 386 -0.34 13.88 11.58
C PRO A 386 -1.69 13.77 10.89
N LEU A 387 -2.58 12.95 11.47
CA LEU A 387 -3.95 12.78 10.98
C LEU A 387 -4.66 14.14 10.85
N SER A 388 -4.39 15.09 11.74
CA SER A 388 -4.96 16.43 11.70
C SER A 388 -4.73 17.15 10.37
N LEU A 389 -3.66 16.85 9.62
CA LEU A 389 -3.45 17.37 8.27
C LEU A 389 -4.61 17.01 7.34
N LEU A 390 -5.13 15.78 7.44
CA LEU A 390 -6.22 15.28 6.58
C LEU A 390 -7.61 15.77 7.02
N LEU A 391 -7.72 16.27 8.26
CA LEU A 391 -9.00 16.70 8.85
C LEU A 391 -9.28 18.18 8.65
N GLN A 392 -8.33 18.92 8.09
CA GLN A 392 -8.47 20.34 7.84
C GLN A 392 -9.25 20.63 6.55
N ARG A 393 -9.96 21.76 6.53
CA ARG A 393 -10.68 22.28 5.35
C ARG A 393 -9.90 23.30 4.55
N SER A 394 -8.84 23.87 5.14
CA SER A 394 -8.00 24.93 4.59
C SER A 394 -6.53 24.63 4.88
N LEU A 395 -5.61 25.29 4.17
CA LEU A 395 -4.20 25.34 4.57
C LEU A 395 -4.05 26.31 5.75
N SER A 396 -4.32 25.84 6.97
CA SER A 396 -4.05 26.63 8.17
C SER A 396 -2.53 26.77 8.39
N PRO A 397 -2.08 27.71 9.23
CA PRO A 397 -0.68 27.82 9.63
C PRO A 397 -0.04 26.48 10.06
N GLU A 398 -0.79 25.66 10.79
CA GLU A 398 -0.35 24.35 11.27
C GLU A 398 -0.25 23.32 10.14
N ALA A 399 -1.19 23.32 9.18
CA ALA A 399 -1.08 22.47 7.99
C ALA A 399 0.10 22.89 7.11
N VAL A 400 0.29 24.18 6.86
CA VAL A 400 1.44 24.67 6.09
C VAL A 400 2.73 24.24 6.77
N LEU A 401 2.88 24.47 8.07
CA LEU A 401 4.07 24.07 8.82
C LEU A 401 4.32 22.56 8.76
N THR A 402 3.26 21.77 8.81
CA THR A 402 3.34 20.32 8.64
C THR A 402 3.86 19.96 7.26
N ILE A 403 3.33 20.59 6.21
CA ILE A 403 3.73 20.36 4.81
C ILE A 403 5.18 20.78 4.58
N THR A 404 5.58 21.99 4.99
CA THR A 404 6.95 22.47 4.77
C THR A 404 7.97 21.56 5.45
N ARG A 405 7.71 21.16 6.70
CA ARG A 405 8.58 20.21 7.42
C ARG A 405 8.62 18.84 6.78
N GLY A 406 7.45 18.29 6.44
CA GLY A 406 7.37 16.96 5.86
C GLY A 406 7.89 16.86 4.43
N LEU A 407 8.23 17.99 3.79
CA LEU A 407 8.92 18.07 2.49
C LEU A 407 10.36 18.59 2.62
N ASP A 408 10.90 18.67 3.85
CA ASP A 408 12.25 19.17 4.16
C ASP A 408 12.53 20.60 3.67
N ALA A 409 11.49 21.45 3.61
CA ALA A 409 11.57 22.87 3.28
C ALA A 409 11.65 23.75 4.54
N PRO A 410 12.10 25.02 4.45
CA PRO A 410 12.08 25.95 5.56
C PRO A 410 10.69 26.06 6.21
N ASP A 411 10.66 26.17 7.55
CA ASP A 411 9.42 26.30 8.31
C ASP A 411 8.58 27.49 7.79
N GLY A 412 7.36 27.19 7.33
CA GLY A 412 6.39 28.17 6.84
C GLY A 412 5.05 28.06 7.56
N THR A 413 4.25 29.12 7.47
CA THR A 413 2.87 29.21 8.00
C THR A 413 1.87 29.85 7.04
N GLN A 414 2.32 30.30 5.86
CA GLN A 414 1.47 30.89 4.82
C GLN A 414 1.23 29.90 3.67
N PRO A 415 0.03 29.88 3.05
CA PRO A 415 -0.26 28.95 1.95
C PRO A 415 0.75 28.97 0.79
N ALA A 416 1.29 30.14 0.47
CA ALA A 416 2.32 30.30 -0.57
C ALA A 416 3.62 29.54 -0.24
N GLU A 417 3.94 29.34 1.04
CA GLU A 417 5.12 28.59 1.47
C GLU A 417 4.92 27.08 1.33
N ALA A 418 3.68 26.58 1.44
CA ALA A 418 3.37 25.18 1.10
C ALA A 418 3.50 24.91 -0.40
N VAL A 419 3.08 25.88 -1.24
CA VAL A 419 3.28 25.82 -2.70
C VAL A 419 4.78 25.81 -3.02
N ALA A 420 5.54 26.75 -2.45
CA ALA A 420 6.99 26.83 -2.66
C ALA A 420 7.72 25.56 -2.19
N ALA A 421 7.30 24.94 -1.09
CA ALA A 421 7.86 23.67 -0.63
C ALA A 421 7.63 22.52 -1.63
N LEU A 422 6.45 22.46 -2.24
CA LEU A 422 6.15 21.48 -3.30
C LEU A 422 6.95 21.74 -4.57
N GLU A 423 7.11 23.00 -4.97
CA GLU A 423 7.97 23.40 -6.10
C GLU A 423 9.43 22.99 -5.86
N GLN A 424 9.99 23.30 -4.69
CA GLN A 424 11.35 22.90 -4.30
C GLN A 424 11.51 21.36 -4.27
N HIS A 425 10.48 20.65 -3.82
CA HIS A 425 10.48 19.19 -3.83
C HIS A 425 10.51 18.64 -5.27
N ILE A 426 9.69 19.20 -6.17
CA ILE A 426 9.68 18.88 -7.60
C ILE A 426 11.06 19.14 -8.22
N GLU A 427 11.68 20.29 -7.94
CA GLU A 427 13.05 20.59 -8.38
C GLU A 427 14.04 19.53 -7.90
N THR A 428 13.94 19.13 -6.64
CA THR A 428 14.79 18.07 -6.06
C THR A 428 14.60 16.74 -6.80
N LEU A 429 13.36 16.33 -7.09
CA LEU A 429 13.07 15.13 -7.89
C LEU A 429 13.68 15.23 -9.29
N CYS A 430 13.56 16.39 -9.92
CA CYS A 430 14.11 16.67 -11.24
C CYS A 430 15.65 16.55 -11.29
N THR A 431 16.38 17.04 -10.28
CA THR A 431 17.85 16.86 -10.22
C THR A 431 18.28 15.40 -10.08
N ARG A 432 17.39 14.54 -9.57
CA ARG A 432 17.64 13.10 -9.36
C ARG A 432 17.18 12.26 -10.55
N MET A 433 16.64 12.85 -11.62
CA MET A 433 16.21 12.10 -12.78
C MET A 433 17.41 11.51 -13.55
N PRO A 434 17.35 10.24 -13.97
CA PRO A 434 18.39 9.67 -14.83
C PRO A 434 18.46 10.41 -16.18
N THR A 435 19.67 10.60 -16.70
CA THR A 435 19.92 11.23 -18.01
C THR A 435 19.37 10.42 -19.17
N ALA A 436 19.27 9.10 -19.03
CA ALA A 436 18.57 8.23 -19.97
C ALA A 436 17.09 8.15 -19.57
N GLN A 437 16.24 8.85 -20.33
CA GLN A 437 14.79 8.74 -20.19
C GLN A 437 14.24 7.55 -20.98
N PRO A 438 13.03 7.06 -20.64
CA PRO A 438 12.26 6.25 -21.59
C PRO A 438 12.17 7.02 -22.91
N SER A 439 12.63 6.43 -24.00
CA SER A 439 12.83 7.10 -25.28
C SER A 439 11.51 7.68 -25.84
N GLY A 440 11.56 8.87 -26.47
CA GLY A 440 10.53 9.27 -27.46
C GLY A 440 9.25 9.97 -26.98
N GLY A 441 9.18 10.52 -25.76
CA GLY A 441 8.05 11.39 -25.38
C GLY A 441 8.09 12.76 -26.07
N PRO A 442 6.95 13.35 -26.51
CA PRO A 442 6.89 14.65 -27.18
C PRO A 442 7.04 15.85 -26.24
N VAL A 443 7.08 15.64 -24.92
CA VAL A 443 7.20 16.70 -23.92
C VAL A 443 8.59 16.66 -23.31
N PRO A 444 9.43 17.70 -23.51
CA PRO A 444 10.73 17.75 -22.89
C PRO A 444 10.60 17.79 -21.36
N LEU A 445 11.56 17.19 -20.65
CA LEU A 445 11.69 17.29 -19.18
C LEU A 445 11.48 18.71 -18.66
N SER A 446 11.91 19.70 -19.46
CA SER A 446 11.82 21.13 -19.17
C SER A 446 10.40 21.65 -18.92
N ALA A 447 9.35 20.88 -19.22
CA ALA A 447 7.96 21.28 -19.01
C ALA A 447 7.49 21.14 -17.55
N ILE A 448 8.12 20.25 -16.77
CA ILE A 448 7.88 20.10 -15.32
C ILE A 448 9.15 20.43 -14.54
N CYS A 449 10.31 20.02 -15.05
CA CYS A 449 11.59 20.31 -14.45
C CYS A 449 12.11 21.67 -14.93
N PRO A 450 12.23 22.69 -14.08
CA PRO A 450 12.87 23.94 -14.51
C PRO A 450 14.29 23.64 -15.00
N VAL A 451 14.72 24.33 -16.06
CA VAL A 451 16.09 24.21 -16.58
C VAL A 451 17.03 24.75 -15.51
N VAL A 452 17.75 23.85 -14.84
CA VAL A 452 18.83 24.22 -13.92
C VAL A 452 19.95 24.81 -14.79
N PRO A 453 20.33 26.09 -14.61
CA PRO A 453 21.33 26.76 -15.44
C PRO A 453 22.74 26.19 -15.27
#